data_AF-A0A846QGY4-F1
#
_entry.id   AF-A0A846QGY4-F1
#
_cell.length_a   1.000
_cell.length_b   1.000
_cell.length_c   1.000
_cell.angle_alpha   90.00
_cell.angle_beta   90.00
_cell.angle_gamma   90.00
#
_symmetry.space_group_name_H-M   'P 1'
#
loop_
_entity.id
_entity.type
_entity.pdbx_description
1 polymer ?
#
loop_
_entity_poly.entity_id
_entity_poly.type
_entity_poly.pdbx_seq_one_letter_code
_entity_poly.pdbx_strand_id
1 'polypeptide(L)' 'MGGDNFMVVASNEGKKSAKDFVELVKNEDDILLNCGIGSAKTSREAVNLATKSLDTIREIRDSGKEKPEVYELQC' A
#
# COMPACT_ATOMS: atom_id res chain seq x y z
N MET A 1 5.45 3.81 12.83
CA MET A 1 5.53 4.64 11.61
C MET A 1 6.63 5.66 11.83
N GLY A 2 7.60 5.74 10.93
CA GLY A 2 8.74 6.66 11.04
C GLY A 2 9.42 6.81 9.69
N GLY A 3 10.07 7.95 9.48
CA GLY A 3 10.62 8.32 8.17
C GLY A 3 9.51 8.71 7.19
N ASP A 4 9.50 8.05 6.05
CA ASP A 4 8.63 8.26 4.89
C ASP A 4 7.36 7.37 4.87
N ASN A 5 7.07 6.69 5.99
CA ASN A 5 5.97 5.72 6.07
C ASN A 5 4.73 6.33 6.76
N PHE A 6 3.60 6.34 6.05
CA PHE A 6 2.30 6.84 6.52
C PHE A 6 1.27 5.71 6.65
N MET A 7 0.44 5.76 7.69
CA MET A 7 -0.63 4.78 7.93
C MET A 7 -1.97 5.50 7.83
N VAL A 8 -2.89 4.95 7.04
CA VAL A 8 -4.24 5.49 6.88
C VAL A 8 -5.24 4.41 7.25
N VAL A 9 -6.15 4.71 8.16
CA VAL A 9 -7.29 3.85 8.47
C VAL A 9 -8.43 4.22 7.51
N ALA A 10 -8.90 3.27 6.71
CA ALA A 10 -9.91 3.49 5.68
C ALA A 10 -11.03 2.44 5.74
N SER A 11 -12.22 2.82 5.26
CA SER A 11 -13.30 1.87 5.00
C SER A 11 -13.04 1.06 3.73
N ASN A 12 -13.91 0.08 3.45
CA ASN A 12 -13.87 -0.69 2.20
C ASN A 12 -14.07 0.18 0.95
N GLU A 13 -14.81 1.27 1.06
CA GLU A 13 -14.97 2.25 -0.01
C GLU A 13 -13.72 3.13 -0.12
N GLY A 14 -13.21 3.64 1.01
CA GLY A 14 -12.05 4.51 1.03
C GLY A 14 -10.79 3.85 0.46
N LYS A 15 -10.58 2.55 0.71
CA LYS A 15 -9.42 1.83 0.16
C LYS A 15 -9.42 1.75 -1.38
N LYS A 16 -10.57 1.89 -2.04
CA LYS A 16 -10.65 1.87 -3.52
C LYS A 16 -9.98 3.09 -4.14
N SER A 17 -9.96 4.22 -3.43
CA SER A 17 -9.31 5.45 -3.87
C SER A 17 -7.78 5.44 -3.70
N ALA A 18 -7.21 4.39 -3.10
CA ALA A 18 -5.77 4.33 -2.84
C ALA A 18 -4.94 4.38 -4.13
N LYS A 19 -5.40 3.71 -5.20
CA LYS A 19 -4.72 3.74 -6.49
C LYS A 19 -4.73 5.14 -7.10
N ASP A 20 -5.91 5.76 -7.18
CA ASP A 20 -6.07 7.11 -7.73
C ASP A 20 -5.25 8.14 -6.96
N PHE A 21 -5.16 8.00 -5.63
CA PHE A 21 -4.32 8.86 -4.79
C PHE A 21 -2.82 8.70 -5.09
N VAL A 22 -2.34 7.46 -5.21
CA VAL A 22 -0.93 7.20 -5.55
C VAL A 22 -0.60 7.76 -6.94
N GLU A 23 -1.50 7.60 -7.90
CA GLU A 23 -1.34 8.13 -9.26
C GLU A 23 -1.36 9.66 -9.29
N LEU A 24 -2.23 10.30 -8.49
CA LEU A 24 -2.28 11.75 -8.35
C LEU A 24 -0.94 12.31 -7.85
N VAL A 25 -0.40 11.75 -6.76
CA VAL A 25 0.89 12.21 -6.19
C VAL A 25 2.04 12.01 -7.18
N LYS A 26 2.02 10.92 -7.94
CA LYS A 26 3.00 10.68 -9.00
C LYS A 26 2.93 11.75 -10.09
N ASN A 27 1.73 12.13 -10.50
CA ASN A 27 1.54 13.05 -11.62
C ASN A 27 1.78 14.52 -11.23
N GLU A 28 1.38 14.93 -10.02
CA GLU A 28 1.47 16.32 -9.57
C GLU A 28 2.82 16.64 -8.92
N ASP A 29 3.39 15.69 -8.16
CA ASP A 29 4.59 15.93 -7.35
C ASP A 29 5.84 15.19 -7.87
N ASP A 30 5.71 14.34 -8.90
CA ASP A 30 6.77 13.43 -9.38
C ASP A 30 7.33 12.51 -8.27
N ILE A 31 6.49 12.18 -7.29
CA ILE A 31 6.83 11.30 -6.17
C ILE A 31 6.22 9.91 -6.38
N LEU A 32 7.06 8.88 -6.39
CA LEU A 32 6.63 7.49 -6.48
C LEU A 32 6.30 6.93 -5.10
N LEU A 33 5.01 6.76 -4.82
CA LEU A 33 4.53 6.07 -3.62
C LEU A 33 4.23 4.60 -3.90
N ASN A 34 4.41 3.76 -2.89
CA ASN A 34 3.89 2.39 -2.88
C ASN A 34 2.86 2.29 -1.74
N CYS A 35 1.76 1.58 -1.95
CA CYS A 35 0.70 1.43 -0.96
C CYS A 35 0.37 -0.05 -0.71
N GLY A 36 0.59 -0.51 0.53
CA GLY A 36 0.16 -1.82 0.98
C GLY A 36 -1.14 -1.70 1.76
N ILE A 37 -2.15 -2.45 1.34
CA ILE A 37 -3.46 -2.49 1.98
C ILE A 37 -3.57 -3.81 2.75
N GLY A 38 -4.07 -3.72 3.99
CA GLY A 38 -4.31 -4.87 4.86
C GLY A 38 -5.71 -4.78 5.47
N SER A 39 -6.55 -5.77 5.20
CA SER A 39 -7.90 -5.88 5.77
C SER A 39 -7.98 -7.07 6.73
N ALA A 40 -8.37 -6.84 7.99
CA ALA A 40 -8.54 -7.92 8.97
C ALA A 40 -9.54 -7.53 10.07
N LYS A 41 -9.90 -8.49 10.92
CA LYS A 41 -10.82 -8.29 12.06
C LYS A 41 -10.22 -7.43 13.17
N THR A 42 -8.90 -7.46 13.33
CA THR A 42 -8.20 -6.66 14.34
C THR A 42 -7.20 -5.70 13.70
N SER A 43 -7.00 -4.54 14.32
CA SER A 43 -6.04 -3.54 13.81
C SER A 43 -4.61 -4.08 13.73
N ARG A 44 -4.22 -4.97 14.65
CA ARG A 44 -2.89 -5.58 14.66
C ARG A 44 -2.69 -6.47 13.42
N GLU A 45 -3.67 -7.28 13.07
CA GLU A 45 -3.61 -8.14 11.89
C GLU A 45 -3.66 -7.30 10.62
N ALA A 46 -4.52 -6.28 10.56
CA ALA A 46 -4.63 -5.38 9.40
C ALA A 46 -3.28 -4.70 9.10
N VAL A 47 -2.61 -4.17 10.13
CA VAL A 47 -1.27 -3.55 9.98
C VAL A 47 -0.21 -4.57 9.57
N ASN A 48 -0.25 -5.79 10.12
CA ASN A 48 0.65 -6.87 9.72
C ASN A 48 0.47 -7.23 8.24
N LEU A 49 -0.76 -7.35 7.77
CA LEU A 49 -1.08 -7.61 6.36
C LEU A 49 -0.67 -6.45 5.46
N ALA A 50 -0.93 -5.20 5.85
CA ALA A 50 -0.51 -4.02 5.09
C ALA A 50 1.02 -3.96 4.93
N THR A 51 1.75 -4.31 6.00
CA THR A 51 3.22 -4.37 5.97
C THR A 51 3.69 -5.48 5.03
N LYS A 52 3.09 -6.68 5.11
CA LYS A 52 3.40 -7.77 4.17
C LYS A 52 3.11 -7.41 2.72
N SER A 53 2.01 -6.70 2.46
CA SER A 53 1.68 -6.20 1.12
C SER A 53 2.79 -5.29 0.57
N LEU A 54 3.36 -4.41 1.40
CA LEU A 54 4.51 -3.58 1.01
C LEU A 54 5.77 -4.40 0.74
N ASP A 55 6.04 -5.41 1.56
CA ASP A 55 7.20 -6.30 1.36
C ASP A 55 7.05 -7.11 0.07
N THR A 56 5.85 -7.60 -0.24
CA THR A 56 5.56 -8.27 -1.53
C THR A 56 5.81 -7.34 -2.72
N ILE A 57 5.44 -6.05 -2.64
CA ILE A 57 5.75 -5.08 -3.70
C ILE A 57 7.27 -4.95 -3.89
N ARG A 58 8.05 -4.92 -2.79
CA ARG A 58 9.52 -4.82 -2.83
C ARG A 58 10.13 -6.08 -3.46
N GLU A 59 9.66 -7.26 -3.06
CA GLU A 59 10.12 -8.53 -3.63
C GLU A 59 9.85 -8.64 -5.14
N ILE A 60 8.66 -8.21 -5.59
CA ILE A 60 8.33 -8.20 -7.03
C ILE A 60 9.27 -7.28 -7.79
N ARG A 61 9.51 -6.06 -7.29
CA ARG A 61 10.45 -5.10 -7.88
C ARG A 61 11.86 -5.69 -7.96
N ASP A 62 12.34 -6.28 -6.87
CA ASP A 62 13.69 -6.80 -6.79
C ASP A 62 13.87 -8.07 -7.67
N SER A 63 12.77 -8.76 -8.00
CA SER A 63 12.75 -9.86 -8.98
C SER A 63 12.81 -9.43 -10.45
N GLY A 64 12.85 -8.12 -10.74
CA GLY A 64 12.91 -7.57 -12.10
C GLY A 64 11.58 -7.63 -12.85
N LYS A 65 10.48 -7.97 -12.16
CA LYS A 65 9.12 -7.96 -12.71
C LYS A 65 8.51 -6.57 -12.59
N GLU A 66 7.49 -6.31 -13.40
CA GLU A 66 6.69 -5.09 -13.29
C GLU A 66 6.05 -5.02 -11.90
N LYS A 67 6.44 -4.01 -11.12
CA LYS A 67 5.97 -3.84 -9.75
C LYS A 67 4.56 -3.22 -9.75
N PRO A 68 3.61 -3.74 -8.97
CA PRO A 68 2.37 -3.02 -8.71
C PRO A 68 2.64 -1.87 -7.74
N GLU A 69 1.98 -0.72 -7.95
CA GLU A 69 2.06 0.44 -7.03
C GLU A 69 1.20 0.22 -5.77
N VAL A 70 0.13 -0.59 -5.90
CA VAL A 70 -0.79 -0.94 -4.81
C VAL A 70 -0.94 -2.45 -4.73
N TYR A 71 -0.88 -3.01 -3.52
CA TYR A 71 -1.10 -4.44 -3.28
C TYR A 71 -1.96 -4.65 -2.03
N GLU A 72 -2.88 -5.60 -2.07
CA GLU A 72 -3.82 -5.87 -0.99
C GLU A 72 -3.72 -7.32 -0.49
N LEU A 73 -3.72 -7.48 0.83
CA LEU A 73 -3.89 -8.75 1.53
C LEU A 73 -5.05 -8.64 2.52
N GLN A 74 -5.80 -9.73 2.68
CA GLN A 74 -6.97 -9.80 3.54
C GLN A 74 -7.06 -11.13 4.30
N CYS A 75 -7.61 -11.10 5.52
CA CYS A 75 -7.85 -12.25 6.40
C CYS A 75 -9.20 -12.16 7.12
#